data_AF-A0AAC9NKE6-F1
#
_entry.id   AF-A0AAC9NKE6-F1
#
_cell.length_a   1.000
_cell.length_b   1.000
_cell.length_c   1.000
_cell.angle_alpha   90.00
_cell.angle_beta   90.00
_cell.angle_gamma   90.00
#
_symmetry.space_group_name_H-M   'P 1'
#
loop_
_entity.id
_entity.type
_entity.pdbx_description
1 polymer ?
#
loop_
_entity_poly.entity_id
_entity_poly.type
_entity_poly.pdbx_seq_one_letter_code
_entity_poly.pdbx_strand_id
1 'polypeptide(L)' 'MGVIVRKCRLCENEMEVGPFTLCSTCLKDREKIFLFISENPRSSMKQISSSTDIPLEKIHKLALGKVTKK' A
#
# COMPACT_ATOMS: atom_id res chain seq x y z
N MET A 1 -30.65 -0.07 6.35
CA MET A 1 -29.79 -0.83 5.42
C MET A 1 -28.35 -0.52 5.79
N GLY A 2 -27.66 -1.45 6.46
CA GLY A 2 -26.29 -1.23 6.92
C GLY A 2 -25.34 -1.30 5.74
N VAL A 3 -24.67 -0.20 5.41
CA VAL A 3 -23.60 -0.19 4.43
C VAL A 3 -22.47 -1.02 5.03
N ILE A 4 -22.15 -2.18 4.44
CA ILE A 4 -21.02 -2.97 4.90
C ILE A 4 -19.78 -2.15 4.53
N VAL A 5 -19.12 -1.57 5.52
CA VAL A 5 -17.87 -0.83 5.33
C VAL A 5 -16.72 -1.76 5.65
N ARG A 6 -15.77 -1.88 4.71
CA ARG A 6 -14.52 -2.62 4.92
C ARG A 6 -13.43 -1.62 5.30
N LYS A 7 -12.45 -2.05 6.10
CA LYS A 7 -11.25 -1.25 6.36
C LYS A 7 -10.12 -1.69 5.43
N CYS A 8 -9.41 -0.71 4.88
CA CYS A 8 -8.19 -0.94 4.12
C CYS A 8 -7.18 -1.67 5.01
N ARG A 9 -6.58 -2.76 4.50
CA ARG A 9 -5.64 -3.58 5.26
C ARG A 9 -4.30 -2.86 5.57
N LEU A 10 -4.06 -1.70 4.99
CA LEU A 10 -2.81 -0.93 5.11
C LEU A 10 -2.96 0.36 5.93
N CYS A 11 -4.00 1.14 5.65
CA CYS A 11 -4.24 2.44 6.30
C CYS A 11 -5.52 2.47 7.16
N GLU A 12 -6.25 1.34 7.23
CA GLU A 12 -7.46 1.17 8.03
C GLU A 12 -8.64 2.10 7.69
N ASN A 13 -8.49 2.92 6.64
CA ASN A 13 -9.55 3.77 6.12
C ASN A 13 -10.75 2.92 5.66
N GLU A 14 -11.94 3.45 5.92
CA GLU A 14 -13.18 2.88 5.45
C GLU A 14 -13.25 2.90 3.93
N MET A 15 -13.72 1.81 3.36
CA MET A 15 -13.88 1.62 1.93
C MET A 15 -15.07 0.70 1.65
N GLU A 16 -15.66 0.89 0.48
CA GLU A 16 -16.75 0.04 0.01
C GLU A 16 -16.30 -1.43 -0.09
N VAL A 17 -17.25 -2.35 0.08
CA VAL A 17 -16.96 -3.77 -0.12
C VAL A 17 -16.60 -3.99 -1.58
N GLY A 18 -15.40 -4.51 -1.79
CA GLY A 18 -14.92 -4.88 -3.12
C GLY A 18 -13.97 -6.07 -3.05
N PRO A 19 -13.54 -6.58 -4.22
CA PRO A 19 -12.63 -7.72 -4.30
C PRO A 19 -11.24 -7.40 -3.73
N PHE A 20 -10.90 -6.12 -3.63
CA PHE A 20 -9.59 -5.67 -3.14
C PHE A 20 -9.54 -5.55 -1.62
N THR A 21 -8.35 -5.83 -1.08
CA THR A 21 -8.06 -5.72 0.36
C THR A 21 -7.48 -4.34 0.75
N LEU A 22 -7.13 -3.53 -0.24
CA LEU A 22 -6.52 -2.21 -0.10
C LEU A 22 -7.43 -1.16 -0.75
N CYS A 23 -7.48 0.04 -0.17
CA CYS A 23 -8.18 1.17 -0.78
C CYS A 23 -7.50 1.61 -2.08
N SER A 24 -8.24 2.35 -2.91
CA SER A 24 -7.76 2.88 -4.19
C SER A 24 -6.45 3.66 -4.06
N THR A 25 -6.29 4.44 -2.99
CA THR A 25 -5.03 5.17 -2.71
C THR A 25 -3.87 4.21 -2.45
N CYS A 26 -4.07 3.21 -1.58
CA CYS A 26 -3.02 2.25 -1.26
C CYS A 26 -2.69 1.31 -2.43
N LEU A 27 -3.64 1.05 -3.33
CA LEU A 27 -3.40 0.35 -4.58
C LEU A 27 -2.54 1.18 -5.53
N LYS A 28 -2.86 2.47 -5.71
CA LYS A 28 -2.06 3.39 -6.53
C LYS A 28 -0.63 3.56 -5.99
N ASP A 29 -0.48 3.66 -4.68
CA ASP A 29 0.83 3.76 -4.03
C ASP A 29 1.65 2.49 -4.26
N ARG A 30 1.01 1.31 -4.15
CA ARG A 30 1.65 0.03 -4.47
C ARG A 30 2.12 -0.01 -5.92
N GLU A 31 1.29 0.43 -6.86
CA GLU A 31 1.63 0.46 -8.28
C GLU A 31 2.82 1.39 -8.55
N LYS A 32 2.84 2.60 -7.97
CA LYS A 32 3.99 3.52 -8.05
C LYS A 32 5.27 2.89 -7.53
N ILE A 33 5.22 2.22 -6.38
CA ILE A 33 6.39 1.53 -5.81
C ILE A 33 6.87 0.43 -6.75
N PHE A 34 5.95 -0.38 -7.29
CA PHE A 34 6.29 -1.48 -8.21
C PHE A 34 6.93 -0.96 -9.51
N LEU A 35 6.37 0.10 -10.10
CA LEU A 35 6.94 0.74 -11.29
C LEU A 35 8.35 1.27 -10.98
N PHE A 36 8.52 1.99 -9.88
CA PHE A 36 9.82 2.53 -9.49
C PHE A 36 10.86 1.43 -9.23
N ILE A 37 10.48 0.34 -8.57
CA ILE A 37 11.38 -0.83 -8.37
C ILE A 37 11.70 -1.50 -9.70
N SER A 38 10.74 -1.60 -10.62
CA SER A 38 10.97 -2.17 -11.95
C SER A 38 11.98 -1.34 -12.75
N GLU A 39 11.94 -0.02 -12.64
CA GLU A 39 12.90 0.89 -13.29
C GLU A 39 14.23 0.96 -12.53
N ASN A 40 14.21 0.81 -11.21
CA ASN A 40 15.36 0.94 -10.33
C ASN A 40 15.48 -0.25 -9.36
N PRO A 41 15.85 -1.45 -9.85
CA PRO A 41 15.81 -2.70 -9.08
C PRO A 41 16.77 -2.74 -7.88
N ARG A 42 17.74 -1.83 -7.81
CA ARG A 42 18.72 -1.73 -6.71
C ARG A 42 18.44 -0.56 -5.76
N SER A 43 17.32 0.12 -5.90
CA SER A 43 16.98 1.24 -5.02
C SER A 43 16.71 0.77 -3.60
N SER A 44 17.24 1.53 -2.63
CA SER A 44 16.93 1.34 -1.22
C SER A 44 15.50 1.80 -0.90
N MET A 45 14.89 1.25 0.16
CA MET A 45 13.55 1.69 0.61
C MET A 45 13.49 3.21 0.90
N LYS A 46 14.62 3.82 1.33
CA LYS A 46 14.72 5.26 1.51
C LYS A 46 14.61 6.02 0.18
N GLN A 47 15.31 5.56 -0.86
CA GLN A 47 15.20 6.16 -2.20
C GLN A 47 13.81 6.01 -2.78
N ILE A 48 13.18 4.83 -2.61
CA ILE A 48 11.79 4.63 -3.03
C ILE A 48 10.89 5.63 -2.31
N SER A 49 11.05 5.80 -1.00
CA SER A 49 10.27 6.75 -0.20
C SER A 49 10.43 8.18 -0.68
N SER A 50 11.67 8.63 -0.86
CA SER A 50 11.96 9.97 -1.37
C SER A 50 11.45 10.20 -2.80
N SER A 51 11.49 9.18 -3.66
CA SER A 51 11.12 9.33 -5.07
C SER A 51 9.62 9.20 -5.33
N THR A 52 8.93 8.38 -4.53
CA THR A 52 7.49 8.12 -4.67
C THR A 52 6.63 8.99 -3.77
N ASP A 53 7.24 9.76 -2.86
CA ASP A 53 6.58 10.52 -1.78
C ASP A 53 5.65 9.64 -0.91
N ILE A 54 6.08 8.39 -0.72
CA ILE A 54 5.36 7.41 0.10
C ILE A 54 6.17 7.19 1.38
N PRO A 55 5.55 7.28 2.57
CA PRO A 55 6.25 7.05 3.83
C PRO A 55 6.93 5.68 3.88
N LEU A 56 8.16 5.63 4.40
CA LEU A 56 8.93 4.40 4.60
C LEU A 56 8.14 3.30 5.30
N GLU A 57 7.36 3.66 6.33
CA GLU A 57 6.50 2.70 7.05
C GLU A 57 5.47 2.04 6.13
N LYS A 58 4.88 2.82 5.22
CA LYS A 58 3.88 2.35 4.27
C LYS A 58 4.52 1.44 3.21
N ILE A 59 5.71 1.79 2.74
CA ILE A 59 6.52 0.93 1.86
C ILE A 59 6.88 -0.37 2.56
N HIS A 60 7.31 -0.33 3.83
CA HIS A 60 7.63 -1.52 4.62
C HIS A 60 6.44 -2.47 4.75
N LYS A 61 5.25 -1.91 5.06
CA LYS A 61 4.00 -2.68 5.17
C LYS A 61 3.58 -3.28 3.82
N LEU A 62 3.80 -2.57 2.70
CA LEU A 62 3.50 -3.05 1.35
C LEU A 62 4.49 -4.12 0.87
N ALA A 63 5.78 -3.94 1.13
CA ALA A 63 6.85 -4.82 0.66
C ALA A 63 6.91 -6.14 1.44
N LEU A 64 6.65 -6.10 2.76
CA LEU A 64 6.75 -7.30 3.59
C LEU A 64 5.57 -8.26 3.44
N GLY A 65 4.43 -7.84 2.86
CA GLY A 65 3.23 -8.67 2.74
C GLY A 65 2.68 -9.20 4.08
N LYS A 66 3.31 -8.85 5.20
CA LYS A 66 2.94 -9.24 6.55
C LYS A 66 1.80 -8.36 6.98
N VAL A 67 0.62 -8.73 6.54
CA VAL A 67 -0.55 -8.40 7.31
C VAL A 67 -0.44 -9.22 8.58
N THR A 68 -0.18 -8.51 9.67
CA THR A 68 -0.40 -8.97 11.02
C THR A 68 -1.78 -9.61 11.11
N LYS A 69 -1.82 -10.95 11.03
CA LYS A 69 -2.87 -11.73 11.68
C LYS A 69 -2.62 -11.52 13.18
N LYS A 70 -3.45 -10.71 13.80
CA LYS A 70 -3.63 -10.75 15.25
C LYS A 70 -4.54 -11.93 15.57
#